data_AF-Q0QVY2-F1
#
_entry.id   AF-Q0QVY2-F1
#
_cell.length_a   1.000
_cell.length_b   1.000
_cell.length_c   1.000
_cell.angle_alpha   90.00
_cell.angle_beta   90.00
_cell.angle_gamma   90.00
#
_symmetry.space_group_name_H-M   'P 1'
#
loop_
_entity.id
_entity.type
_entity.pdbx_description
1 polymer ?
#
loop_
_entity_poly.entity_id
_entity_poly.type
_entity_poly.pdbx_seq_one_letter_code
_entity_poly.pdbx_strand_id
1 'polypeptide(L)'
;MKMIARVTGMKRSKGITEKGQSYDSTKLFIEIQFPESQDMCGYASQEFAYGTYENYEKLLASGVKMPFKAEIDFDFVTNGKAVKQIVTNVVPVFEKPKNS
;
A
#
# COMPACT_ATOMS: atom_id res chain seq x y z
N MET A 1 -4.26 11.95 -4.20
CA MET A 1 -5.56 11.62 -3.56
C MET A 1 -5.27 11.01 -2.19
N LYS A 2 -6.03 11.34 -1.15
CA LYS A 2 -5.88 10.73 0.19
C LYS A 2 -7.04 9.78 0.48
N MET A 3 -6.78 8.65 1.14
CA MET A 3 -7.84 7.79 1.69
C MET A 3 -7.40 7.11 2.98
N ILE A 4 -8.35 6.79 3.84
CA ILE A 4 -8.12 5.91 4.99
C ILE A 4 -8.51 4.50 4.59
N ALA A 5 -7.57 3.56 4.61
CA ALA A 5 -7.80 2.18 4.19
C ALA A 5 -7.04 1.18 5.07
N ARG A 6 -7.41 -0.09 4.96
CA ARG A 6 -6.74 -1.19 5.65
C ARG A 6 -5.69 -1.79 4.72
N VAL A 7 -4.45 -1.79 5.19
CA VAL A 7 -3.33 -2.48 4.56
C VAL A 7 -3.34 -3.92 5.08
N THR A 8 -3.57 -4.86 4.18
CA THR A 8 -3.70 -6.30 4.47
C THR A 8 -2.39 -7.05 4.33
N GLY A 9 -1.45 -6.49 3.57
CA GLY A 9 -0.12 -7.05 3.42
C GLY A 9 0.84 -6.05 2.79
N MET A 10 2.13 -6.37 2.90
CA MET A 10 3.18 -5.66 2.18
C MET A 10 4.26 -6.65 1.77
N LYS A 11 4.85 -6.43 0.60
CA LYS A 11 5.97 -7.23 0.11
C LYS A 11 7.07 -6.34 -0.42
N ARG A 12 8.31 -6.77 -0.21
CA ARG A 12 9.50 -6.19 -0.81
C ARG A 12 10.09 -7.13 -1.84
N SER A 13 10.72 -6.56 -2.85
CA SER A 13 11.43 -7.31 -3.88
C SER A 13 12.67 -6.50 -4.27
N LYS A 14 13.84 -7.05 -3.96
CA LYS A 14 15.14 -6.43 -4.25
C LYS A 14 16.08 -7.49 -4.81
N GLY A 15 16.81 -7.15 -5.87
CA GLY A 15 17.76 -8.07 -6.48
C GLY A 15 18.33 -7.55 -7.78
N ILE A 16 18.94 -8.45 -8.55
CA ILE A 16 19.47 -8.19 -9.89
C ILE A 16 18.83 -9.22 -10.82
N THR A 17 18.32 -8.76 -11.96
CA THR A 17 17.77 -9.64 -13.01
C THR A 17 18.88 -10.39 -13.72
N GLU A 18 18.54 -11.46 -14.44
CA GLU A 18 19.48 -12.24 -15.27
C GLU A 18 20.26 -11.39 -16.29
N LYS A 19 19.69 -10.24 -16.69
CA LYS A 19 20.31 -9.27 -17.60
C LYS A 19 21.16 -8.20 -16.90
N GLY A 20 21.43 -8.36 -15.60
CA GLY A 20 22.25 -7.44 -14.80
C GLY A 20 21.54 -6.18 -14.31
N GLN A 21 20.23 -6.02 -14.55
CA GLN A 21 19.49 -4.83 -14.09
C GLN A 21 19.07 -5.01 -12.64
N SER A 22 19.50 -4.10 -11.76
CA SER A 22 19.04 -4.04 -10.37
C SER A 22 17.58 -3.61 -10.29
N TYR A 23 16.80 -4.26 -9.43
CA TYR A 23 15.45 -3.83 -9.09
C TYR A 23 15.33 -3.68 -7.58
N ASP A 24 14.55 -2.68 -7.16
CA ASP A 24 14.19 -2.43 -5.78
C ASP A 24 12.75 -1.91 -5.77
N SER A 25 11.83 -2.70 -5.23
CA SER A 25 10.41 -2.35 -5.19
C SER A 25 9.73 -2.84 -3.91
N THR A 26 8.83 -2.02 -3.40
CA THR A 26 7.91 -2.33 -2.31
C THR A 26 6.49 -2.20 -2.83
N LYS A 27 5.62 -3.13 -2.44
CA LYS A 27 4.21 -3.12 -2.80
C LYS A 27 3.34 -3.34 -1.58
N LEU A 28 2.17 -2.71 -1.58
CA LEU A 28 1.15 -2.83 -0.54
C LEU A 28 -0.10 -3.50 -1.09
N PHE A 29 -0.76 -4.27 -0.26
CA PHE A 29 -2.05 -4.87 -0.53
C PHE A 29 -3.09 -4.13 0.30
N ILE A 30 -3.96 -3.38 -0.36
CA ILE A 30 -4.87 -2.41 0.27
C ILE A 30 -6.31 -2.83 -0.03
N GLU A 31 -7.17 -2.82 0.98
CA GLU A 31 -8.61 -3.02 0.79
C GLU A 31 -9.24 -1.82 0.09
N ILE A 32 -9.89 -2.09 -1.05
CA ILE A 32 -10.71 -1.16 -1.80
C ILE A 32 -12.15 -1.58 -1.65
N GLN A 33 -12.99 -0.68 -1.13
CA GLN A 33 -14.40 -0.94 -0.88
C GLN A 33 -15.16 -1.02 -2.20
N PHE A 34 -16.00 -2.05 -2.34
CA PHE A 34 -16.97 -2.08 -3.42
C PHE A 34 -18.10 -1.07 -3.16
N PRO A 35 -18.65 -0.45 -4.22
CA PRO A 35 -19.87 0.33 -4.06
C PRO A 35 -20.99 -0.59 -3.56
N GLU A 36 -21.60 -0.24 -2.42
CA GLU A 36 -22.67 -1.04 -1.84
C GLU A 36 -23.89 -1.02 -2.75
N SER A 37 -24.33 -2.20 -3.17
CA SER A 37 -25.52 -2.41 -3.98
C SER A 37 -26.09 -3.80 -3.73
N GLN A 38 -27.20 -4.14 -4.39
CA GLN A 38 -27.77 -5.48 -4.33
C GLN A 38 -26.78 -6.56 -4.84
N ASP A 39 -25.91 -6.20 -5.78
CA ASP A 39 -25.02 -7.14 -6.46
C ASP A 39 -23.57 -7.08 -5.96
N MET A 40 -23.20 -6.07 -5.15
CA MET A 40 -21.81 -5.85 -4.70
C MET A 40 -21.76 -5.41 -3.23
N CYS A 41 -20.91 -6.07 -2.45
CA CYS A 41 -20.62 -5.71 -1.06
C CYS A 41 -19.19 -6.12 -0.65
N GLY A 42 -18.68 -5.53 0.43
CA GLY A 42 -17.36 -5.85 0.98
C GLY A 42 -16.20 -5.12 0.30
N TYR A 43 -15.06 -5.79 0.21
CA TYR A 43 -13.79 -5.20 -0.21
C TYR A 43 -12.97 -6.17 -1.09
N ALA A 44 -12.22 -5.63 -2.03
CA ALA A 44 -11.17 -6.36 -2.73
C ALA A 44 -9.79 -5.90 -2.24
N SER A 45 -8.85 -6.85 -2.07
CA SER A 45 -7.46 -6.49 -1.80
C SER A 45 -6.73 -6.27 -3.12
N GLN A 46 -6.20 -5.07 -3.33
CA GLN A 46 -5.50 -4.68 -4.54
C GLN A 46 -4.05 -4.31 -4.27
N GLU A 47 -3.17 -4.68 -5.20
CA GLU A 47 -1.73 -4.44 -5.12
C GLU A 47 -1.38 -3.06 -5.69
N PHE A 48 -0.67 -2.24 -4.91
CA PHE A 48 -0.14 -0.95 -5.32
C PHE A 48 1.36 -0.86 -5.08
N ALA A 49 2.08 -0.18 -5.98
CA ALA A 49 3.49 0.12 -5.76
C ALA A 49 3.66 1.21 -4.69
N TYR A 50 4.62 1.04 -3.79
CA TYR A 50 4.93 1.95 -2.70
C TYR A 50 6.43 2.28 -2.64
N GLY A 51 7.04 2.47 -3.81
CA GLY A 51 8.45 2.84 -3.91
C GLY A 51 9.41 1.68 -3.65
N THR A 52 10.44 1.93 -2.85
CA THR A 52 11.60 1.04 -2.65
C THR A 52 11.58 0.37 -1.27
N TYR A 53 12.58 -0.46 -1.01
CA TYR A 53 12.78 -1.18 0.24
C TYR A 53 12.77 -0.28 1.49
N GLU A 54 13.26 0.95 1.40
CA GLU A 54 13.28 1.89 2.53
C GLU A 54 11.88 2.15 3.09
N ASN A 55 10.86 2.21 2.23
CA ASN A 55 9.48 2.42 2.65
C ASN A 55 8.91 1.23 3.41
N TYR A 56 9.35 0.02 3.08
CA TYR A 56 9.02 -1.19 3.82
C TYR A 56 9.64 -1.17 5.22
N GLU A 57 10.90 -0.77 5.33
CA GLU A 57 11.59 -0.64 6.64
C GLU A 57 10.97 0.45 7.50
N LYS A 58 10.61 1.61 6.93
CA LYS A 58 9.90 2.69 7.64
C LYS A 58 8.59 2.18 8.25
N LEU A 59 7.82 1.39 7.51
CA LEU A 59 6.59 0.79 8.04
C LEU A 59 6.90 -0.20 9.17
N LEU A 60 7.86 -1.11 9.00
CA LEU A 60 8.23 -2.02 10.09
C LEU A 60 8.71 -1.28 11.35
N ALA A 61 9.53 -0.24 11.19
CA ALA A 61 10.05 0.57 12.29
C ALA A 61 8.95 1.33 13.04
N SER A 62 7.81 1.62 12.38
CA SER A 62 6.64 2.21 13.04
C SER A 62 5.92 1.24 13.99
N GLY A 63 6.27 -0.05 13.98
CA GLY A 63 5.69 -1.06 14.87
C GLY A 63 4.32 -1.59 14.44
N VAL A 64 3.91 -1.34 13.19
CA VAL A 64 2.65 -1.89 12.67
C VAL A 64 2.66 -3.41 12.63
N LYS A 65 1.53 -4.00 13.00
CA LYS A 65 1.23 -5.41 12.77
C LYS A 65 0.19 -5.52 11.67
N MET A 66 0.40 -6.46 10.76
CA MET A 66 -0.59 -6.72 9.71
C MET A 66 -1.82 -7.44 10.29
N PRO A 67 -3.01 -7.14 9.78
CA PRO A 67 -3.38 -5.96 8.98
C PRO A 67 -3.51 -4.69 9.84
N PHE A 68 -3.24 -3.51 9.27
CA PHE A 68 -3.37 -2.22 9.98
C PHE A 68 -4.14 -1.18 9.16
N LYS A 69 -4.70 -0.18 9.84
CA LYS A 69 -5.39 0.96 9.22
C LYS A 69 -4.39 2.10 9.00
N ALA A 70 -4.47 2.79 7.87
CA ALA A 70 -3.55 3.88 7.53
C ALA A 70 -4.24 4.98 6.72
N GLU A 71 -3.74 6.21 6.85
CA GLU A 71 -3.96 7.25 5.85
C GLU A 71 -2.95 7.04 4.70
N ILE A 72 -3.46 6.93 3.49
CA ILE A 72 -2.71 6.54 2.29
C ILE A 72 -2.87 7.63 1.24
N ASP A 73 -1.74 8.15 0.77
CA ASP A 73 -1.68 9.07 -0.35
C ASP A 73 -1.38 8.30 -1.64
N PHE A 74 -2.23 8.51 -2.64
CA PHE A 74 -2.10 7.96 -3.98
C PHE A 74 -1.78 9.04 -5.00
N ASP A 75 -1.00 8.65 -6.00
CA ASP A 75 -0.71 9.46 -7.18
C ASP A 75 -0.86 8.64 -8.47
N PHE A 76 -1.08 9.32 -9.59
CA PHE A 76 -1.14 8.72 -10.91
C PHE A 76 0.13 9.05 -11.67
N VAL A 77 0.89 8.02 -12.03
CA VAL A 77 2.10 8.16 -12.84
C VAL A 77 1.88 7.55 -14.21
N THR A 78 2.44 8.18 -15.24
CA THR A 78 2.41 7.66 -16.61
C THR A 78 3.82 7.53 -17.17
N ASN A 79 4.03 6.51 -17.98
CA ASN A 79 5.25 6.36 -18.79
C ASN A 79 4.99 6.66 -20.27
N GLY A 80 3.91 7.36 -20.59
CA GLY A 80 3.46 7.64 -21.96
C GLY A 80 2.74 6.46 -22.64
N LYS A 81 2.84 5.24 -22.10
CA LYS A 81 2.13 4.04 -22.61
C LYS A 81 0.98 3.61 -21.71
N ALA A 82 1.15 3.70 -20.39
CA ALA A 82 0.15 3.31 -19.41
C ALA A 82 0.18 4.26 -18.22
N VAL A 83 -1.02 4.58 -17.71
CA VAL A 83 -1.20 5.25 -16.43
C VAL A 83 -1.31 4.19 -15.34
N LYS A 84 -0.61 4.39 -14.23
CA LYS A 84 -0.66 3.53 -13.05
C LYS A 84 -0.90 4.37 -11.81
N GLN A 85 -1.72 3.86 -10.91
CA GLN A 85 -1.87 4.44 -9.60
C GLN A 85 -0.81 3.85 -8.66
N ILE A 86 -0.13 4.70 -7.91
CA ILE A 86 0.90 4.32 -6.94
C ILE A 86 0.60 4.95 -5.59
N VAL A 87 1.13 4.33 -4.53
CA VAL A 87 1.12 4.90 -3.18
C VAL A 87 2.39 5.73 -3.02
N THR A 88 2.25 6.97 -2.59
CA THR A 88 3.36 7.90 -2.35
C THR A 88 3.67 8.07 -0.86
N ASN A 89 2.68 7.87 0.01
CA ASN A 89 2.84 8.01 1.45
C ASN A 89 1.85 7.11 2.21
N VAL A 90 2.27 6.59 3.36
CA VAL A 90 1.45 5.77 4.26
C VAL A 90 1.74 6.16 5.69
N VAL A 91 0.71 6.60 6.40
CA VAL A 91 0.76 6.96 7.82
C VAL A 91 -0.16 6.01 8.59
N PRO A 92 0.40 5.06 9.38
CA PRO A 92 -0.42 4.17 10.20
C PRO A 92 -1.27 4.94 11.22
N VAL A 93 -2.52 4.52 11.37
CA VAL A 93 -3.44 5.04 12.38
C VAL A 93 -3.38 4.12 13.59
N PHE A 94 -2.68 4.55 14.65
CA PHE A 94 -2.68 3.85 15.93
C PHE A 94 -3.82 4.39 16.79
N GLU A 95 -4.86 3.59 17.00
CA GLU A 95 -5.89 3.93 17.98
C GLU A 95 -5.26 3.93 19.37
N LYS A 96 -5.27 5.08 20.06
CA LYS A 96 -5.00 5.09 21.49
C LYS A 96 -6.12 4.32 22.18
N PRO A 97 -5.82 3.37 23.09
CA PRO A 97 -6.88 2.72 23.85
C PRO A 97 -7.67 3.80 24.57
N LYS A 98 -8.98 3.82 24.32
CA LYS A 98 -9.91 4.70 25.01
C LYS A 98 -9.92 4.21 26.47
N ASN A 99 -9.22 4.91 27.36
CA ASN A 99 -9.33 4.64 28.80
C ASN A 99 -10.81 4.73 29.18
N SER A 100 -11.38 3.60 29.58
CA SER A 100 -12.70 3.51 30.20
C SER A 100 -12.59 3.75 31.70
#